data_AF-L1JZW7-F1
#
_entry.id   AF-L1JZW7-F1
#
_cell.length_a   1.000
_cell.length_b   1.000
_cell.length_c   1.000
_cell.angle_alpha   90.00
_cell.angle_beta   90.00
_cell.angle_gamma   90.00
#
_symmetry.space_group_name_H-M   'P 1'
#
loop_
_entity.id
_entity.type
_entity.pdbx_description
1 polymer ?
#
loop_
_entity_poly.entity_id
_entity_poly.type
_entity_poly.pdbx_seq_one_letter_code
_entity_poly.pdbx_strand_id
1 'polypeptide(L)'
;MSGFKVGDVTRRSAGVSLKAKVVRVCVQGRAGEEHEGGYGDVLIGDETGCILLLAAGAELGMLTPGSSVLLRNVSIEVLHQRMRLTIGRWGSMEPLEPGLTCELENDLSSRDVASDDS
;
A
#
# COMPACT_ATOMS: atom_id res chain seq x y z
N MET A 1 4.23 2.37 21.96
CA MET A 1 2.98 1.87 21.33
C MET A 1 3.36 1.23 20.02
N SER A 2 3.12 -0.07 19.87
CA SER A 2 3.38 -0.81 18.62
C SER A 2 2.43 -0.28 17.55
N GLY A 3 2.95 0.16 16.41
CA GLY A 3 2.12 0.53 15.26
C GLY A 3 1.47 -0.71 14.63
N PHE A 4 0.40 -0.53 13.86
CA PHE A 4 -0.20 -1.60 13.05
C PHE A 4 0.80 -2.07 12.00
N LYS A 5 0.96 -3.39 11.86
CA LYS A 5 1.95 -4.00 10.96
C LYS A 5 1.33 -4.45 9.65
N VAL A 6 2.13 -4.46 8.58
CA VAL A 6 1.66 -4.84 7.25
C VAL A 6 1.14 -6.27 7.26
N GLY A 7 1.86 -7.21 7.88
CA GLY A 7 1.51 -8.62 7.96
C GLY A 7 0.20 -8.92 8.72
N ASP A 8 -0.28 -7.97 9.53
CA ASP A 8 -1.54 -8.09 10.29
C ASP A 8 -2.76 -7.55 9.50
N VAL A 9 -2.55 -7.04 8.28
CA VAL A 9 -3.65 -6.56 7.43
C VAL A 9 -4.51 -7.74 6.98
N THR A 10 -5.81 -7.65 7.25
CA THR A 10 -6.81 -8.61 6.80
C THR A 10 -7.89 -7.88 6.01
N ARG A 11 -8.72 -8.63 5.28
CA ARG A 11 -9.91 -8.09 4.59
C ARG A 11 -10.90 -7.37 5.52
N ARG A 12 -10.87 -7.66 6.82
CA ARG A 12 -11.75 -7.08 7.84
C ARG A 12 -11.16 -5.82 8.47
N SER A 13 -9.88 -5.53 8.20
CA SER A 13 -9.25 -4.32 8.70
C SER A 13 -9.90 -3.08 8.08
N ALA A 14 -10.03 -2.01 8.87
CA ALA A 14 -10.60 -0.75 8.44
C ALA A 14 -9.86 0.41 9.11
N GLY A 15 -9.63 1.50 8.37
CA GLY A 15 -8.94 2.68 8.88
C GLY A 15 -7.52 2.40 9.38
N VAL A 16 -6.81 1.51 8.69
CA VAL A 16 -5.47 1.07 9.10
C VAL A 16 -4.49 2.23 8.99
N SER A 17 -3.58 2.35 9.97
CA SER A 17 -2.46 3.29 9.90
C SER A 17 -1.16 2.55 10.15
N LEU A 18 -0.26 2.57 9.17
CA LEU A 18 0.97 1.78 9.17
C LEU A 18 2.15 2.56 8.58
N LYS A 19 3.35 2.15 8.93
CA LYS A 19 4.59 2.65 8.31
C LYS A 19 5.12 1.57 7.38
N ALA A 20 5.51 1.95 6.18
CA ALA A 20 6.03 0.99 5.20
C ALA A 20 7.16 1.60 4.37
N LYS A 21 8.08 0.75 3.94
CA LYS A 21 9.05 1.01 2.89
C LYS A 21 8.37 0.89 1.53
N VAL A 22 8.67 1.81 0.62
CA VAL A 22 8.34 1.67 -0.81
C VAL A 22 9.36 0.73 -1.45
N VAL A 23 8.90 -0.41 -1.97
CA VAL A 23 9.78 -1.43 -2.59
C VAL A 23 9.84 -1.23 -4.10
N ARG A 24 8.68 -1.17 -4.76
CA ARG A 24 8.56 -1.09 -6.22
C ARG A 24 7.37 -0.23 -6.61
N VAL A 25 7.52 0.52 -7.70
CA VAL A 25 6.46 1.36 -8.28
C VAL A 25 6.22 0.91 -9.72
N CYS A 26 5.00 0.50 -10.04
CA CYS A 26 4.57 0.07 -11.37
C CYS A 26 3.46 1.00 -11.87
N VAL A 27 3.83 1.97 -12.72
CA VAL A 27 2.87 2.90 -13.33
C VAL A 27 2.16 2.21 -14.49
N GLN A 28 0.82 2.17 -14.47
CA GLN A 28 0.02 1.40 -15.44
C GLN A 28 -0.61 2.25 -16.55
N GLY A 29 -0.80 3.57 -16.38
CA GLY A 29 -1.30 4.42 -17.47
C GLY A 29 -1.32 5.92 -17.19
N ARG A 30 -1.31 6.74 -18.26
CA ARG A 30 -1.54 8.19 -18.21
C ARG A 30 -3.05 8.43 -18.29
N ALA A 31 -3.66 8.95 -17.21
CA ALA A 31 -4.99 9.54 -17.33
C ALA A 31 -4.89 10.76 -18.27
N GLY A 32 -5.92 10.96 -19.10
CA GLY A 32 -5.92 11.88 -20.24
C GLY A 32 -5.48 13.31 -19.91
N GLU A 33 -5.03 13.99 -20.96
CA GLU A 33 -4.69 15.42 -20.98
C GLU A 33 -5.84 16.22 -20.37
N GLU A 34 -5.75 16.54 -19.07
CA GLU A 34 -6.42 17.62 -18.32
C GLU A 34 -6.41 17.38 -16.79
N HIS A 35 -6.11 16.17 -16.31
CA HIS A 35 -5.79 15.94 -14.89
C HIS A 35 -4.47 15.19 -14.72
N GLU A 36 -3.46 15.91 -14.22
CA GLU A 36 -2.12 15.42 -13.95
C GLU A 36 -2.10 14.20 -13.02
N GLY A 37 -1.57 13.10 -13.56
CA GLY A 37 -0.96 12.01 -12.81
C GLY A 37 -1.65 10.67 -13.03
N GLY A 38 -0.88 9.75 -13.63
CA GLY A 38 -1.31 8.38 -13.85
C GLY A 38 -1.67 7.63 -12.58
N TYR A 39 -2.09 6.38 -12.72
CA TYR A 39 -2.28 5.45 -11.62
C TYR A 39 -1.26 4.32 -11.71
N GLY A 40 -0.99 3.69 -10.56
CA GLY A 40 -0.03 2.61 -10.49
C GLY A 40 -0.18 1.74 -9.25
N ASP A 41 0.37 0.54 -9.39
CA ASP A 41 0.54 -0.43 -8.31
C ASP A 41 1.89 -0.19 -7.64
N VAL A 42 1.87 0.05 -6.33
CA VAL A 42 3.07 0.28 -5.53
C VAL A 42 3.22 -0.81 -4.49
N LEU A 43 4.27 -1.62 -4.60
CA LEU A 43 4.60 -2.59 -3.56
C LEU A 43 5.22 -1.87 -2.38
N ILE A 44 4.56 -1.95 -1.24
CA ILE A 44 5.04 -1.41 0.04
C ILE A 44 5.11 -2.51 1.09
N GLY A 45 5.95 -2.36 2.10
CA GLY A 45 5.99 -3.33 3.19
C GLY A 45 6.84 -2.92 4.39
N ASP A 46 6.73 -3.69 5.44
CA ASP A 46 7.54 -3.58 6.66
C ASP A 46 8.21 -4.93 6.96
N GLU A 47 8.84 -5.07 8.12
CA GLU A 47 9.54 -6.30 8.50
C GLU A 47 8.62 -7.53 8.64
N THR A 48 7.29 -7.35 8.59
CA THR A 48 6.31 -8.42 8.74
C THR A 48 5.69 -8.87 7.43
N GLY A 49 5.80 -8.08 6.35
CA GLY A 49 5.30 -8.45 5.04
C GLY A 49 5.19 -7.29 4.06
N CYS A 50 4.62 -7.55 2.90
CA CYS A 50 4.34 -6.54 1.88
C CYS A 50 2.92 -6.66 1.30
N ILE A 51 2.44 -5.56 0.72
CA ILE A 51 1.12 -5.45 0.11
C ILE A 51 1.16 -4.40 -1.00
N LEU A 52 0.31 -4.55 -2.01
CA LEU A 52 0.11 -3.54 -3.05
C LEU A 52 -0.72 -2.36 -2.52
N LEU A 53 -0.23 -1.15 -2.76
CA LEU A 53 -0.95 0.11 -2.63
C LEU A 53 -1.33 0.61 -4.02
N LEU A 54 -2.61 0.87 -4.24
CA LEU A 54 -3.09 1.61 -5.40
C LEU A 54 -2.92 3.11 -5.14
N ALA A 55 -2.12 3.78 -5.97
CA ALA A 55 -1.86 5.21 -5.88
C ALA A 55 -2.07 5.89 -7.24
N ALA A 56 -2.48 7.15 -7.21
CA ALA A 56 -2.67 7.96 -8.41
C ALA A 56 -2.23 9.41 -8.18
N GLY A 57 -2.12 10.19 -9.25
CA GLY A 57 -1.93 11.63 -9.12
C GLY A 57 -0.65 12.00 -8.35
N ALA A 58 -0.79 12.96 -7.44
CA ALA A 58 0.27 13.41 -6.55
C ALA A 58 0.76 12.31 -5.58
N GLU A 59 -0.10 11.40 -5.14
CA GLU A 59 0.28 10.32 -4.22
C GLU A 59 1.30 9.40 -4.87
N LEU A 60 1.04 9.02 -6.13
CA LEU A 60 1.98 8.21 -6.91
C LEU A 60 3.32 8.92 -7.10
N GLY A 61 3.31 10.24 -7.31
CA GLY A 61 4.51 11.07 -7.44
C GLY A 61 5.37 11.14 -6.17
N MET A 62 4.80 10.90 -5.00
CA MET A 62 5.52 10.89 -3.71
C MET A 62 6.16 9.53 -3.39
N LEU A 63 5.77 8.46 -4.08
CA LEU A 63 6.21 7.09 -3.81
C LEU A 63 7.49 6.78 -4.59
N THR A 64 8.64 6.83 -3.92
CA THR A 64 9.96 6.55 -4.52
C THR A 64 10.53 5.26 -3.92
N PRO A 65 10.97 4.28 -4.72
CA PRO A 65 11.59 3.06 -4.20
C PRO A 65 12.74 3.35 -3.22
N GLY A 66 12.72 2.67 -2.08
CA GLY A 66 13.68 2.86 -0.99
C GLY A 66 13.28 3.88 0.07
N SER A 67 12.29 4.75 -0.20
CA SER A 67 11.78 5.69 0.82
C SER A 67 10.86 4.97 1.82
N SER A 68 10.63 5.63 2.96
CA SER A 68 9.66 5.21 3.96
C SER A 68 8.45 6.15 3.92
N VAL A 69 7.26 5.64 4.14
CA VAL A 69 6.02 6.41 4.23
C VAL A 69 5.19 5.99 5.43
N LEU A 70 4.47 6.96 6.00
CA LEU A 70 3.40 6.73 6.96
C LEU A 70 2.07 6.87 6.23
N LEU A 71 1.32 5.79 6.21
CA LEU A 71 -0.05 5.76 5.72
C LEU A 71 -1.00 5.85 6.90
N ARG A 72 -2.00 6.71 6.81
CA ARG A 72 -3.04 6.86 7.82
C ARG A 72 -4.41 6.61 7.23
N ASN A 73 -5.23 5.91 8.00
CA ASN A 73 -6.63 5.65 7.69
C ASN A 73 -6.83 5.10 6.26
N VAL A 74 -5.95 4.19 5.84
CA VAL A 74 -6.05 3.51 4.55
C VAL A 74 -7.14 2.44 4.57
N SER A 75 -7.75 2.23 3.42
CA SER A 75 -8.79 1.24 3.20
C SER A 75 -8.22 -0.01 2.54
N ILE A 76 -8.88 -1.14 2.78
CA ILE A 76 -8.56 -2.41 2.14
C ILE A 76 -9.55 -2.61 1.01
N GLU A 77 -9.04 -2.89 -0.19
CA GLU A 77 -9.85 -3.24 -1.35
C GLU A 77 -9.47 -4.64 -1.83
N VAL A 78 -10.47 -5.43 -2.21
CA VAL A 78 -10.27 -6.76 -2.79
C VAL A 78 -10.55 -6.70 -4.28
N LEU A 79 -9.50 -6.79 -5.08
CA LEU A 79 -9.59 -6.79 -6.54
C LEU A 79 -9.15 -8.16 -7.05
N HIS A 80 -10.03 -8.85 -7.79
CA HIS A 80 -9.78 -10.21 -8.28
C HIS A 80 -9.31 -11.17 -7.16
N GLN A 81 -10.03 -11.19 -6.03
CA GLN A 81 -9.71 -12.03 -4.86
C GLN A 81 -8.38 -11.72 -4.16
N ARG A 82 -7.73 -10.60 -4.46
CA ARG A 82 -6.46 -10.19 -3.87
C ARG A 82 -6.57 -8.86 -3.16
N MET A 83 -5.90 -8.74 -2.02
CA MET A 83 -5.94 -7.51 -1.21
C MET A 83 -5.02 -6.43 -1.76
N ARG A 84 -5.49 -5.19 -1.67
CA ARG A 84 -4.73 -3.97 -1.94
C ARG A 84 -5.10 -2.92 -0.90
N LEU A 85 -4.21 -1.97 -0.67
CA LEU A 85 -4.49 -0.76 0.08
C LEU A 85 -4.87 0.38 -0.86
N THR A 86 -5.74 1.26 -0.38
CA THR A 86 -6.08 2.53 -1.03
C THR A 86 -6.05 3.68 -0.02
N ILE A 87 -5.65 4.86 -0.49
CA ILE A 87 -5.78 6.09 0.29
C ILE A 87 -7.18 6.64 0.02
N GLY A 88 -8.11 6.38 0.94
CA GLY A 88 -9.49 6.86 0.83
C GLY A 88 -9.61 8.37 1.11
N ARG A 89 -10.82 8.92 0.98
CA ARG A 89 -11.14 10.35 1.24
C ARG A 89 -10.59 10.89 2.57
N TRP A 90 -10.51 10.05 3.59
CA TRP A 90 -10.06 10.41 4.94
C TRP A 90 -8.66 9.88 5.26
N GLY A 91 -8.00 9.30 4.27
CA GLY A 91 -6.64 8.80 4.36
C GLY A 91 -5.62 9.89 4.09
N SER A 92 -4.40 9.66 4.56
CA SER A 92 -3.27 10.52 4.24
C SER A 92 -1.98 9.72 4.13
N MET A 93 -0.99 10.32 3.46
CA MET A 93 0.36 9.81 3.36
C MET A 93 1.36 10.89 3.73
N GLU A 94 2.33 10.53 4.57
CA GLU A 94 3.41 11.41 5.01
C GLU A 94 4.77 10.73 4.70
N PRO A 95 5.75 11.43 4.11
CA PRO A 95 7.09 10.88 3.95
C PRO A 95 7.76 10.72 5.32
N LEU A 96 8.57 9.66 5.45
CA LEU A 96 9.40 9.40 6.62
C LEU A 96 10.86 9.29 6.21
N GLU A 97 11.75 9.39 7.21
CA GLU A 97 13.16 9.06 7.00
C GLU A 97 13.30 7.60 6.51
N PRO A 98 14.10 7.35 5.46
CA PRO A 98 14.41 6.00 5.00
C PRO A 98 15.03 5.16 6.12
N GLY A 99 14.68 3.88 6.19
CA GLY A 99 15.26 2.98 7.21
C GLY A 99 14.42 1.75 7.54
N LEU A 100 13.17 1.68 7.06
CA LEU A 100 12.36 0.48 7.20
C LEU A 100 12.89 -0.65 6.32
N THR A 101 12.80 -1.87 6.82
CA THR A 101 13.02 -3.10 6.05
C THR A 101 11.68 -3.61 5.51
N CYS A 102 11.72 -4.57 4.60
CA CYS A 102 10.52 -5.18 4.04
C CYS A 102 10.74 -6.70 3.89
N GLU A 103 9.83 -7.49 4.44
CA GLU A 103 9.74 -8.94 4.18
C GLU A 103 8.94 -9.16 2.89
N LEU A 104 9.61 -9.69 1.87
CA LEU A 104 9.05 -9.83 0.52
C LEU A 104 8.39 -11.19 0.29
N GLU A 105 8.72 -12.20 1.07
CA GLU A 105 8.12 -13.53 0.94
C GLU A 105 6.68 -13.57 1.49
N ASN A 106 6.36 -12.72 2.46
CA ASN A 106 4.99 -12.55 2.97
C ASN A 106 4.24 -11.43 2.21
N ASP A 107 3.95 -11.68 0.93
CA ASP A 107 3.15 -10.77 0.09
C ASP A 107 1.64 -11.04 0.25
N LEU A 108 0.96 -10.17 0.99
CA LEU A 108 -0.48 -10.24 1.23
C LEU A 108 -1.34 -10.01 -0.01
N SER A 109 -0.80 -9.37 -1.05
CA SER A 109 -1.50 -9.15 -2.31
C SER A 109 -1.42 -10.36 -3.26
N SER A 110 -0.55 -11.32 -2.96
CA SER A 110 -0.43 -12.57 -3.72
C SER A 110 -1.37 -13.67 -3.23
N ARG A 111 -1.93 -13.52 -2.02
CA ARG A 111 -2.80 -14.49 -1.35
C ARG A 111 -4.25 -14.34 -1.84
N ASP A 112 -4.91 -15.47 -2.05
CA ASP A 112 -6.33 -15.48 -2.35
C ASP A 112 -7.14 -15.27 -1.06
N VAL A 113 -8.02 -14.27 -1.05
CA VAL A 113 -8.83 -13.91 0.12
C VAL A 113 -9.82 -15.01 0.52
N ALA A 114 -10.18 -15.90 -0.43
CA ALA A 114 -11.10 -17.01 -0.18
C ALA A 114 -10.52 -18.10 0.76
N SER A 115 -9.20 -18.21 0.90
CA SER A 115 -8.57 -19.24 1.74
C SER A 115 -8.47 -18.90 3.23
N ASP A 116 -8.73 -17.65 3.63
CA ASP A 116 -8.59 -17.19 5.03
C ASP A 116 -9.89 -17.31 5.86
N ASP A 117 -10.95 -17.93 5.32
CA ASP A 117 -12.25 -18.17 6.00
C ASP A 117 -12.48 -19.63 6.41
N SER A 118 -11.44 -20.48 6.37
CA SER A 118 -11.49 -21.90 6.76
C SER A 118 -10.95 -22.17 8.16
#